data_AF-A0A7Y4TZG3-F1
#
_entry.id   AF-A0A7Y4TZG3-F1
#
_cell.length_a   1.000
_cell.length_b   1.000
_cell.length_c   1.000
_cell.angle_alpha   90.00
_cell.angle_beta   90.00
_cell.angle_gamma   90.00
#
_symmetry.space_group_name_H-M   'P 1'
#
loop_
_entity.id
_entity.type
_entity.pdbx_description
1 polymer ?
#
loop_
_entity_poly.entity_id
_entity_poly.type
_entity_poly.pdbx_seq_one_letter_code
_entity_poly.pdbx_strand_id
1 'polypeptide(L)' 'MTNTLSVSTSYLGGNLRPSLVFFYDWSGSWLVQPGFDWKFWDPFAVTMRYNWIDGNYGPSIGAFKTKDSIWLEFQYLLY' A
#
# COMPACT_ATOMS: atom_id res chain seq x y z
N MET A 1 -6.78 5.98 -24.13
CA MET A 1 -7.35 5.48 -22.86
C MET A 1 -6.33 4.52 -22.28
N THR A 2 -5.93 4.74 -21.04
CA THR A 2 -4.95 3.91 -20.35
C THR A 2 -5.69 3.01 -19.39
N ASN A 3 -5.59 1.70 -19.56
CA ASN A 3 -6.25 0.74 -18.71
C ASN A 3 -5.39 0.52 -17.45
N THR A 4 -6.01 0.28 -16.32
CA THR A 4 -5.31 -0.06 -15.07
C THR A 4 -5.91 -1.33 -14.47
N LEU A 5 -5.06 -2.12 -13.83
CA LEU A 5 -5.43 -3.30 -13.05
C LEU A 5 -5.10 -3.02 -11.59
N SER A 6 -6.04 -3.32 -10.70
CA SER A 6 -5.84 -3.27 -9.26
C SER A 6 -6.21 -4.61 -8.64
N VAL A 7 -5.33 -5.14 -7.80
CA VAL A 7 -5.57 -6.34 -7.01
C VAL A 7 -5.19 -6.03 -5.57
N SER A 8 -6.11 -6.25 -4.64
CA SER A 8 -5.86 -6.10 -3.22
C SER A 8 -6.29 -7.34 -2.47
N THR A 9 -5.51 -7.72 -1.45
CA THR A 9 -5.82 -8.86 -0.60
C THR A 9 -5.50 -8.54 0.86
N SER A 10 -6.36 -9.05 1.75
CA SER A 10 -6.13 -9.10 3.19
C SER A 10 -6.20 -10.56 3.60
N TYR A 11 -5.08 -11.11 4.06
CA TYR A 11 -4.92 -12.56 4.18
C TYR A 11 -5.09 -13.11 5.61
N LEU A 12 -5.26 -12.23 6.60
CA LEU A 12 -5.51 -12.58 8.00
C LEU A 12 -6.51 -11.61 8.63
N GLY A 13 -7.31 -12.13 9.57
CA GLY A 13 -8.25 -11.38 10.39
C GLY A 13 -7.86 -11.42 11.86
N GLY A 14 -8.29 -10.41 12.63
CA GLY A 14 -7.99 -10.27 14.05
C GLY A 14 -7.09 -9.07 14.35
N ASN A 15 -6.16 -9.24 15.29
CA ASN A 15 -5.27 -8.19 15.78
C ASN A 15 -4.19 -7.81 14.77
N LEU A 16 -3.68 -8.75 13.96
CA LEU A 16 -2.74 -8.46 12.86
C LEU A 16 -3.45 -8.70 11.53
N ARG A 17 -3.55 -7.65 10.71
CA ARG A 17 -4.20 -7.62 9.40
C ARG A 17 -3.21 -7.19 8.35
N PRO A 18 -2.44 -8.12 7.82
CA PRO A 18 -1.56 -7.84 6.72
C PRO A 18 -2.35 -7.78 5.41
N SER A 19 -1.90 -6.92 4.50
CA SER A 19 -2.48 -6.75 3.19
C SER A 19 -1.42 -6.48 2.13
N LEU A 20 -1.76 -6.83 0.91
CA LEU A 20 -0.94 -6.59 -0.27
C LEU A 20 -1.81 -5.93 -1.32
N VAL A 21 -1.31 -4.84 -1.87
CA VAL A 21 -1.96 -4.12 -2.96
C VAL A 21 -1.01 -4.09 -4.15
N PHE A 22 -1.52 -4.46 -5.31
CA PHE A 22 -0.81 -4.41 -6.58
C PHE A 22 -1.62 -3.55 -7.55
N PHE A 23 -0.94 -2.57 -8.14
CA PHE A 23 -1.47 -1.79 -9.24
C PHE A 23 -0.56 -1.94 -10.45
N TYR A 24 -1.17 -2.18 -11.60
CA TYR A 24 -0.48 -2.22 -12.88
C TYR A 24 -1.16 -1.29 -13.86
N ASP A 25 -0.35 -0.47 -14.52
CA ASP A 25 -0.76 0.35 -15.64
C ASP A 25 -0.18 -0.26 -16.92
N TRP A 26 -1.03 -0.50 -17.91
CA TRP A 26 -0.65 -1.00 -19.24
C TRP A 26 0.27 -0.05 -20.02
N SER A 27 0.48 1.18 -19.55
CA SER A 27 1.55 2.03 -20.05
C SER A 27 2.95 1.49 -19.71
N GLY A 28 3.07 0.60 -18.72
CA GLY A 28 4.32 -0.01 -18.27
C GLY A 28 4.78 0.43 -16.88
N SER A 29 3.90 1.02 -16.07
CA SER A 29 4.19 1.38 -14.68
C SER A 29 3.51 0.43 -13.71
N TRP A 30 4.09 0.20 -12.54
CA TRP A 30 3.50 -0.66 -11.53
C TRP A 30 3.79 -0.18 -10.11
N LEU A 31 2.91 -0.57 -9.19
CA LEU A 31 3.02 -0.30 -7.77
C LEU A 31 2.73 -1.58 -6.99
N VAL A 32 3.64 -1.91 -6.09
CA VAL A 32 3.48 -2.99 -5.11
C VAL A 32 3.51 -2.36 -3.73
N GLN A 33 2.44 -2.58 -2.97
CA GLN A 33 2.29 -2.03 -1.63
C GLN A 33 1.94 -3.12 -0.61
N PRO A 34 2.94 -3.81 -0.03
CA PRO A 34 2.72 -4.63 1.14
C PRO A 34 2.51 -3.75 2.37
N GLY A 35 1.76 -4.27 3.33
CA GLY A 35 1.68 -3.66 4.64
C GLY A 35 0.89 -4.48 5.64
N PHE A 36 0.74 -3.92 6.83
CA PHE A 36 -0.07 -4.52 7.86
C PHE A 36 -0.66 -3.48 8.80
N ASP A 37 -1.81 -3.82 9.36
CA ASP A 37 -2.40 -3.14 10.51
C ASP A 37 -2.29 -4.07 11.72
N TRP A 38 -1.75 -3.57 12.84
CA TRP A 38 -1.59 -4.32 14.07
C TRP A 38 -2.19 -3.59 15.26
N LYS A 39 -3.16 -4.25 15.90
CA LYS A 39 -3.78 -3.86 17.15
C LYS A 39 -3.21 -4.71 18.28
N PHE A 40 -2.20 -4.20 18.99
CA PHE A 40 -1.51 -4.97 20.03
C PHE A 40 -2.14 -4.79 21.41
N TRP A 41 -2.68 -3.61 21.72
CA TRP A 41 -3.37 -3.34 22.98
C TRP A 41 -4.44 -2.29 22.74
N ASP A 42 -5.67 -2.53 23.18
CA ASP A 42 -6.72 -1.52 23.12
C ASP A 42 -6.34 -0.31 23.99
N PRO A 43 -6.32 0.94 23.46
CA PRO A 43 -6.85 1.41 22.17
C PRO A 43 -5.78 1.75 21.10
N PHE A 44 -4.57 1.24 21.23
CA PHE A 44 -3.45 1.47 20.33
C PHE A 44 -3.47 0.57 19.09
N ALA A 45 -3.22 1.17 17.94
CA ALA A 45 -3.01 0.46 16.68
C ALA A 45 -1.84 1.07 15.91
N VAL A 46 -1.13 0.22 15.17
CA VAL A 46 -0.02 0.59 14.29
C VAL A 46 -0.34 0.12 12.88
N THR A 47 -0.17 0.99 11.91
CA THR A 47 -0.25 0.63 10.49
C THR A 47 1.08 0.93 9.82
N MET A 48 1.57 -0.03 9.05
CA MET A 48 2.77 0.12 8.23
C MET A 48 2.44 -0.23 6.79
N ARG A 49 2.78 0.66 5.86
CA ARG A 49 2.71 0.43 4.41
C ARG A 49 4.06 0.74 3.79
N TYR A 50 4.52 -0.12 2.91
CA TYR A 50 5.65 0.17 2.04
C TYR A 50 5.11 0.32 0.62
N ASN A 51 5.48 1.39 -0.07
CA ASN A 51 5.17 1.59 -1.48
C ASN A 51 6.44 1.39 -2.27
N TRP A 52 6.39 0.47 -3.23
CA TRP A 52 7.38 0.36 -4.27
C TRP A 52 6.72 0.69 -5.59
N ILE A 53 7.17 1.79 -6.22
CA ILE A 53 6.66 2.27 -7.49
C ILE A 53 7.79 2.22 -8.49
N ASP A 54 7.57 1.53 -9.60
CA ASP A 54 8.42 1.57 -10.78
C ASP A 54 7.60 2.19 -11.92
N GLY A 55 8.14 3.26 -12.47
CA GLY A 55 7.45 4.12 -13.42
C GLY A 55 8.23 4.30 -14.72
N ASN A 56 7.49 4.59 -15.78
CA ASN A 56 8.03 4.81 -17.13
C ASN A 56 8.11 6.30 -17.52
N TYR A 57 8.08 7.23 -16.56
CA TYR A 57 7.91 8.68 -16.77
C TYR A 57 6.58 9.06 -17.45
N GLY A 58 5.58 8.18 -17.37
CA GLY A 58 4.25 8.39 -17.90
C GLY A 58 3.39 9.28 -17.00
N PRO A 59 2.24 9.77 -17.50
CA PRO A 59 1.36 10.69 -16.77
C PRO A 59 0.56 10.07 -15.61
N SER A 60 0.79 8.80 -15.27
CA SER A 60 0.00 8.04 -14.28
C SER A 60 0.79 7.80 -12.97
N ILE A 61 0.62 6.63 -12.37
CA ILE A 61 1.28 6.13 -11.17
C ILE A 61 2.82 6.22 -11.28
N GLY A 62 3.36 6.16 -12.51
CA GLY A 62 4.79 6.17 -12.82
C GLY A 62 5.37 7.50 -13.32
N ALA A 63 4.91 8.64 -12.80
CA ALA A 63 5.51 9.96 -13.13
C ALA A 63 7.02 10.05 -12.82
N PHE A 64 7.51 9.21 -11.90
CA PHE A 64 8.92 9.08 -11.53
C PHE A 64 9.40 7.66 -11.83
N LYS A 65 10.66 7.51 -12.25
CA LYS A 65 11.24 6.21 -12.66
C LYS A 65 11.20 5.15 -11.56
N THR A 66 11.59 5.53 -10.35
CA THR A 66 11.54 4.66 -9.18
C THR A 66 11.22 5.53 -7.98
N LYS A 67 10.23 5.13 -7.19
CA LYS A 67 9.86 5.84 -5.97
C LYS A 67 9.47 4.83 -4.91
N ASP A 68 10.23 4.87 -3.82
CA ASP A 68 9.95 4.09 -2.62
C ASP A 68 9.46 5.01 -1.51
N SER A 69 8.45 4.58 -0.78
CA SER A 69 8.03 5.29 0.44
C SER A 69 7.58 4.32 1.51
N ILE A 70 7.86 4.67 2.77
CA ILE A 70 7.35 3.96 3.94
C ILE A 70 6.37 4.90 4.63
N TRP A 71 5.16 4.42 4.86
CA TRP A 71 4.14 5.07 5.67
C TRP A 71 4.02 4.34 7.00
N LEU A 72 4.20 5.07 8.08
CA LEU A 72 4.01 4.59 9.44
C LEU A 72 2.93 5.45 10.09
N GLU A 73 1.95 4.78 10.66
CA GLU A 73 0.84 5.44 11.34
C GLU A 73 0.65 4.81 12.71
N PHE A 74 0.57 5.67 13.71
CA PHE A 74 0.26 5.29 15.09
C PHE A 74 -1.07 5.89 15.46
N GLN A 75 -2.04 5.05 15.80
CA GLN A 75 -3.39 5.45 16.16
C GLN A 75 -3.64 5.21 17.65
N TYR A 76 -4.34 6.16 18.26
CA TYR A 76 -4.84 6.08 19.63
C TYR A 76 -6.35 6.39 19.59
N LEU A 77 -7.18 5.38 19.84
CA LEU A 77 -8.63 5.53 19.88
C LEU A 77 -9.09 5.99 21.29
N LEU A 78 -9.41 7.28 21.44
CA LEU A 78 -10.18 7.76 22.58
C LEU A 78 -11.66 7.43 22.34
N TYR A 79 -12.22 6.58 23.18
CA TYR A 79 -13.67 6.44 23.31
C TYR A 79 -14.28 7.68 23.95
#